data_AF-R9IJ62-F1
#
_entry.id   AF-R9IJ62-F1
#
_cell.length_a   1.000
_cell.length_b   1.000
_cell.length_c   1.000
_cell.angle_alpha   90.00
_cell.angle_beta   90.00
_cell.angle_gamma   90.00
#
_symmetry.space_group_name_H-M   'P 1'
#
loop_
_entity.id
_entity.type
_entity.pdbx_description
1 polymer ?
#
loop_
_entity_poly.entity_id
_entity_poly.type
_entity_poly.pdbx_seq_one_letter_code
_entity_poly.pdbx_strand_id
1 'polypeptide(L)'
;MTGILPISKYSSGSELNMFTEYAMAKSRAFSEYFGFSDSEVDMLYERYCRIQKKPLFVGRKELRRWYDGYATPAGKSLYNPRSVVLALNNNSLGNYRTSSGPYDEIFYYIKNNVDSVRDALALMISGIPVMTKIQEYAAVSRNLETKEEIFSAMVIYGFLSYENGTVSIPNKEL
;
A
#
# COMPACT_ATOMS: atom_id res chain seq x y z
N MET A 1 12.30 -9.97 12.37
CA MET A 1 11.01 -9.35 12.76
C MET A 1 10.45 -8.68 11.51
N THR A 2 9.17 -8.85 11.20
CA THR A 2 8.51 -8.23 10.03
C THR A 2 7.44 -7.26 10.53
N GLY A 3 7.45 -6.03 10.03
CA GLY A 3 6.50 -4.98 10.39
C GLY A 3 6.42 -3.94 9.26
N ILE A 4 5.31 -3.20 9.21
CA ILE A 4 5.06 -2.17 8.19
C ILE A 4 5.78 -0.86 8.54
N LEU A 5 6.00 -0.61 9.83
CA LEU A 5 6.64 0.61 10.32
C LEU A 5 8.17 0.40 10.44
N PRO A 6 8.97 1.41 10.05
CA PRO A 6 10.40 1.41 10.32
C PRO A 6 10.67 1.27 11.81
N ILE A 7 11.79 0.64 12.16
CA ILE A 7 12.26 0.63 13.55
C ILE A 7 12.69 2.07 13.88
N SER A 8 12.01 2.71 14.83
CA SER A 8 12.36 4.05 15.28
C SER A 8 13.77 4.07 15.86
N LYS A 9 14.61 4.95 15.32
CA LYS A 9 15.93 5.28 15.87
C LYS A 9 15.77 6.48 16.80
N TYR A 10 15.68 6.26 18.11
CA TYR A 10 15.62 7.32 19.12
C TYR A 10 17.04 7.79 19.48
N SER A 11 17.43 8.97 18.99
CA SER A 11 18.79 9.48 19.15
C SER A 11 19.20 9.76 20.61
N SER A 12 20.18 8.98 21.13
CA SER A 12 21.35 9.49 21.89
C SER A 12 22.42 8.43 22.25
N GLY A 13 22.42 7.23 21.65
CA GLY A 13 23.42 6.18 21.95
C GLY A 13 23.58 5.13 20.84
N SER A 14 24.38 4.10 21.08
CA SER A 14 24.52 2.91 20.21
C SER A 14 23.22 2.11 20.20
N GLU A 15 22.22 2.60 19.46
CA GLU A 15 20.97 1.90 19.26
C GLU A 15 21.16 0.62 18.44
N LEU A 16 20.12 -0.23 18.43
CA LEU A 16 20.02 -1.51 17.72
C LEU A 16 20.32 -1.35 16.22
N ASN A 17 21.61 -1.32 15.86
CA ASN A 17 22.11 -1.26 14.48
C ASN A 17 22.25 -2.67 13.85
N MET A 18 21.80 -3.71 14.56
CA MET A 18 21.92 -5.11 14.19
C MET A 18 20.79 -5.62 13.27
N PHE A 19 19.82 -4.77 12.93
CA PHE A 19 18.72 -5.13 12.05
C PHE A 19 18.90 -4.52 10.65
N THR A 20 18.67 -5.36 9.63
CA THR A 20 18.51 -4.91 8.26
C THR A 20 17.02 -4.68 7.99
N GLU A 21 16.66 -3.47 7.58
CA GLU A 21 15.29 -3.13 7.19
C GLU A 21 15.09 -3.36 5.70
N TYR A 22 13.94 -3.94 5.35
CA TYR A 22 13.55 -4.18 3.96
C TYR A 22 12.23 -3.46 3.70
N ALA A 23 12.30 -2.32 3.02
CA ALA A 23 11.12 -1.55 2.65
C ALA A 23 10.52 -2.08 1.34
N MET A 24 9.21 -2.28 1.31
CA MET A 24 8.48 -2.79 0.13
C MET A 24 8.80 -2.02 -1.16
N ALA A 25 8.88 -0.69 -1.07
CA ALA A 25 9.05 0.19 -2.25
C ALA A 25 10.50 0.32 -2.77
N LYS A 26 11.51 -0.14 -2.02
CA LYS A 26 12.93 0.04 -2.39
C LYS A 26 13.75 -1.24 -2.37
N SER A 27 13.47 -2.14 -1.43
CA SER A 27 14.25 -3.36 -1.25
C SER A 27 13.78 -4.44 -2.21
N ARG A 28 14.66 -4.85 -3.14
CA ARG A 28 14.37 -6.03 -4.00
C ARG A 28 14.22 -7.30 -3.17
N ALA A 29 15.08 -7.46 -2.16
CA ALA A 29 15.02 -8.59 -1.24
C ALA A 29 13.66 -8.60 -0.53
N PHE A 30 13.01 -9.77 -0.56
CA PHE A 30 11.71 -10.05 0.05
C PHE A 30 10.52 -9.23 -0.47
N SER A 31 10.70 -8.36 -1.48
CA SER A 31 9.62 -7.54 -2.04
C SER A 31 8.39 -8.35 -2.47
N GLU A 32 8.60 -9.56 -2.99
CA GLU A 32 7.55 -10.46 -3.45
C GLU A 32 6.66 -11.05 -2.33
N TYR A 33 7.06 -10.93 -1.07
CA TYR A 33 6.32 -11.50 0.08
C TYR A 33 5.49 -10.47 0.85
N PHE A 34 5.47 -9.19 0.43
CA PHE A 34 4.67 -8.14 1.09
C PHE A 34 3.19 -8.14 0.67
N GLY A 35 2.83 -8.93 -0.34
CA GLY A 35 1.47 -9.05 -0.85
C GLY A 35 1.27 -10.42 -1.51
N PHE A 36 0.08 -10.64 -2.07
CA PHE A 36 -0.14 -11.83 -2.88
C PHE A 36 0.24 -11.58 -4.34
N SER A 37 0.84 -12.59 -4.95
CA SER A 37 1.02 -12.68 -6.40
C SER A 37 -0.27 -13.07 -7.11
N ASP A 38 -0.32 -12.87 -8.43
CA ASP A 38 -1.41 -13.37 -9.27
C ASP A 38 -1.68 -14.87 -9.06
N SER A 39 -0.62 -15.68 -8.97
CA SER A 39 -0.73 -17.13 -8.74
C SER A 39 -1.34 -17.49 -7.40
N GLU A 40 -1.01 -16.75 -6.34
CA GLU A 40 -1.60 -16.99 -5.01
C GLU A 40 -3.08 -16.59 -4.99
N VAL A 41 -3.43 -15.48 -5.64
CA VAL A 41 -4.83 -15.07 -5.80
C VAL A 41 -5.61 -16.07 -6.65
N ASP A 42 -5.02 -16.62 -7.71
CA ASP A 42 -5.63 -17.69 -8.52
C ASP A 42 -5.96 -18.91 -7.67
N MET A 43 -4.99 -19.40 -6.88
CA MET A 43 -5.20 -20.54 -5.98
C MET A 43 -6.32 -20.27 -4.95
N LEU A 44 -6.34 -19.07 -4.36
CA LEU A 44 -7.38 -18.68 -3.40
C LEU A 44 -8.75 -18.60 -4.08
N TYR A 45 -8.80 -18.04 -5.29
CA TYR A 45 -10.03 -17.92 -6.07
C TYR A 45 -10.61 -19.28 -6.45
N GLU A 46 -9.77 -20.23 -6.88
CA GLU A 46 -10.20 -21.60 -7.16
C GLU A 46 -10.81 -22.29 -5.94
N ARG A 47 -10.19 -22.14 -4.77
CA ARG A 47 -10.72 -22.68 -3.50
C ARG A 47 -12.07 -22.05 -3.17
N TYR A 48 -12.19 -20.74 -3.32
CA TYR A 48 -13.44 -20.02 -3.14
C TYR A 48 -14.55 -20.54 -4.07
N CYS A 49 -14.26 -20.77 -5.36
CA CYS A 49 -15.25 -21.31 -6.30
C CYS A 49 -15.73 -22.72 -5.94
N ARG A 50 -14.90 -23.53 -5.28
CA ARG A 50 -15.27 -24.88 -4.82
C ARG A 50 -16.14 -24.86 -3.57
N ILE A 51 -15.90 -23.92 -2.67
CA ILE A 51 -16.56 -23.84 -1.35
C ILE A 51 -17.84 -23.01 -1.42
N GLN A 52 -17.84 -21.93 -2.21
CA GLN A 52 -18.92 -20.96 -2.22
C GLN A 52 -20.04 -21.37 -3.19
N LYS A 53 -21.27 -21.46 -2.69
CA LYS A 53 -22.44 -21.90 -3.48
C LYS A 53 -22.91 -20.87 -4.51
N LYS A 54 -22.60 -19.58 -4.30
CA LYS A 54 -22.95 -18.45 -5.18
C LYS A 54 -21.75 -17.51 -5.40
N PRO A 55 -20.76 -17.91 -6.22
CA PRO A 55 -19.52 -17.16 -6.40
C PRO A 55 -19.64 -15.92 -7.31
N LEU A 56 -20.83 -15.63 -7.83
CA LEU A 56 -21.05 -14.58 -8.84
C LEU A 56 -20.75 -13.15 -8.35
N PHE A 57 -20.63 -12.93 -7.04
CA PHE A 57 -20.39 -11.61 -6.47
C PHE A 57 -18.91 -11.21 -6.46
N VAL A 58 -17.99 -12.17 -6.59
CA VAL A 58 -16.55 -11.92 -6.61
C VAL A 58 -15.95 -12.58 -7.84
N GLY A 59 -15.62 -11.78 -8.85
CA GLY A 59 -14.92 -12.25 -10.05
C GLY A 59 -13.40 -12.16 -9.89
N ARG A 60 -12.64 -13.09 -10.47
CA ARG A 60 -11.17 -13.02 -10.43
C ARG A 60 -10.59 -11.73 -11.02
N LYS A 61 -11.17 -11.26 -12.12
CA LYS A 61 -10.81 -9.97 -12.75
C LYS A 61 -11.16 -8.78 -11.86
N GLU A 62 -12.26 -8.88 -11.11
CA GLU A 62 -12.64 -7.82 -10.17
C GLU A 62 -11.72 -7.82 -8.94
N LEU A 63 -11.25 -8.97 -8.45
CA LEU A 63 -10.20 -9.02 -7.42
C LEU A 63 -8.94 -8.27 -7.86
N ARG A 64 -8.53 -8.43 -9.13
CA ARG A 64 -7.43 -7.64 -9.71
C ARG A 64 -7.73 -6.16 -9.68
N ARG A 65 -8.87 -5.77 -10.23
CA ARG A 65 -9.29 -4.37 -10.30
C ARG A 65 -9.41 -3.69 -8.93
N TRP A 66 -9.80 -4.44 -7.91
CA TRP A 66 -10.01 -3.92 -6.57
C TRP A 66 -8.78 -3.95 -5.68
N TYR A 67 -7.90 -4.95 -5.81
CA TYR A 67 -6.90 -5.23 -4.76
C TYR A 67 -5.46 -5.36 -5.27
N ASP A 68 -5.21 -5.43 -6.58
CA ASP A 68 -3.87 -5.42 -7.20
C ASP A 68 -3.26 -3.99 -7.21
N GLY A 69 -2.08 -3.79 -7.78
CA GLY A 69 -1.58 -2.46 -8.13
C GLY A 69 -0.37 -1.98 -7.33
N TYR A 70 0.11 -2.74 -6.35
CA TYR A 70 1.31 -2.39 -5.61
C TYR A 70 2.56 -2.88 -6.33
N ALA A 71 3.33 -1.96 -6.89
CA ALA A 71 4.53 -2.27 -7.63
C ALA A 71 5.66 -2.71 -6.70
N THR A 72 6.33 -3.78 -7.07
CA THR A 72 7.60 -4.20 -6.48
C THR A 72 8.75 -3.56 -7.27
N PRO A 73 9.94 -3.41 -6.67
CA PRO A 73 11.14 -2.98 -7.40
C PRO A 73 11.55 -3.90 -8.57
N ALA A 74 10.92 -5.07 -8.70
CA ALA A 74 11.11 -6.02 -9.80
C ALA A 74 10.05 -5.87 -10.92
N GLY A 75 9.14 -4.91 -10.82
CA GLY A 75 8.08 -4.66 -11.81
C GLY A 75 6.89 -5.62 -11.73
N LYS A 76 6.83 -6.47 -10.70
CA LYS A 76 5.63 -7.26 -10.40
C LYS A 76 4.64 -6.42 -9.59
N SER A 77 3.34 -6.57 -9.88
CA SER A 77 2.28 -6.01 -9.05
C SER A 77 1.81 -7.05 -8.02
N LEU A 78 1.54 -6.58 -6.81
CA LEU A 78 1.06 -7.41 -5.70
C LEU A 78 -0.30 -6.93 -5.23
N TYR A 79 -1.04 -7.88 -4.66
CA TYR A 79 -2.36 -7.67 -4.09
C TYR A 79 -2.28 -7.45 -2.59
N ASN A 80 -3.19 -6.64 -2.04
CA ASN A 80 -3.37 -6.55 -0.59
C ASN A 80 -3.91 -7.89 -0.04
N PRO A 81 -3.13 -8.63 0.79
CA PRO A 81 -3.54 -9.96 1.26
C PRO A 81 -4.83 -9.94 2.08
N ARG A 82 -4.97 -8.95 2.97
CA ARG A 82 -6.14 -8.80 3.83
C ARG A 82 -7.38 -8.59 2.99
N SER A 83 -7.30 -7.70 2.01
CA SER A 83 -8.45 -7.35 1.18
C SER A 83 -8.91 -8.52 0.31
N VAL A 84 -7.98 -9.28 -0.29
CA VAL A 84 -8.32 -10.50 -1.04
C VAL A 84 -9.00 -11.54 -0.14
N VAL A 85 -8.42 -11.82 1.05
CA VAL A 85 -8.98 -12.80 1.98
C VAL A 85 -10.39 -12.42 2.43
N LEU A 86 -10.60 -11.14 2.81
CA LEU A 86 -11.90 -10.68 3.26
C LEU A 86 -12.94 -10.65 2.14
N ALA A 87 -12.55 -10.27 0.91
CA ALA A 87 -13.46 -10.29 -0.21
C ALA A 87 -13.99 -11.70 -0.52
N LEU A 88 -13.09 -12.68 -0.54
CA LEU A 88 -13.43 -14.08 -0.78
C LEU A 88 -14.28 -14.65 0.37
N ASN A 89 -13.91 -14.38 1.63
CA ASN A 89 -14.64 -14.87 2.80
C ASN A 89 -16.04 -14.26 2.92
N ASN A 90 -16.15 -12.94 2.69
CA ASN A 90 -17.42 -12.22 2.79
C ASN A 90 -18.27 -12.32 1.51
N ASN A 91 -17.76 -13.00 0.48
CA ASN A 91 -18.42 -13.12 -0.82
C ASN A 91 -18.83 -11.76 -1.42
N SER A 92 -18.03 -10.73 -1.23
CA SER A 92 -18.33 -9.36 -1.67
C SER A 92 -17.05 -8.59 -1.97
N LEU A 93 -17.14 -7.64 -2.89
CA LEU A 93 -16.09 -6.67 -3.15
C LEU A 93 -16.37 -5.41 -2.32
N GLY A 94 -15.32 -4.76 -1.87
CA GLY A 94 -15.42 -3.55 -1.06
C GLY A 94 -14.07 -3.11 -0.54
N ASN A 95 -14.08 -1.99 0.18
CA ASN A 95 -12.90 -1.50 0.88
C ASN A 95 -12.66 -2.36 2.12
N TYR A 96 -11.54 -3.08 2.12
CA TYR A 96 -11.12 -3.95 3.22
C TYR A 96 -9.77 -3.51 3.79
N ARG A 97 -9.39 -2.24 3.63
CA ARG A 97 -8.29 -1.71 4.43
C ARG A 97 -8.78 -1.43 5.85
N THR A 98 -7.93 -1.70 6.82
CA THR A 98 -8.20 -1.35 8.22
C THR A 98 -8.08 0.15 8.42
N SER A 99 -9.12 0.78 8.95
CA SER A 99 -9.15 2.18 9.37
C SER A 99 -8.42 2.44 10.71
N SER A 100 -7.53 1.55 11.16
CA SER A 100 -6.86 1.69 12.46
C SER A 100 -5.49 2.32 12.32
N GLY A 101 -5.27 3.45 13.00
CA GLY A 101 -3.98 4.11 13.19
C GLY A 101 -3.73 5.30 12.25
N PRO A 102 -2.75 5.23 11.33
CA PRO A 102 -2.24 6.38 10.55
C PRO A 102 -3.21 6.96 9.51
N TYR A 103 -4.40 6.36 9.35
CA TYR A 103 -5.47 6.90 8.49
C TYR A 103 -5.86 8.31 8.93
N ASP A 104 -6.15 8.50 10.22
CA ASP A 104 -6.60 9.79 10.73
C ASP A 104 -5.52 10.88 10.59
N GLU A 105 -4.25 10.52 10.78
CA GLU A 105 -3.11 11.43 10.63
C GLU A 105 -2.91 11.84 9.16
N ILE A 106 -2.91 10.90 8.21
CA ILE A 106 -2.81 11.25 6.78
C ILE A 106 -4.01 12.05 6.31
N PHE A 107 -5.22 11.65 6.69
CA PHE A 107 -6.42 12.42 6.36
C PHE A 107 -6.34 13.82 6.94
N TYR A 108 -5.79 13.99 8.15
CA TYR A 108 -5.50 15.30 8.71
C TYR A 108 -4.54 16.11 7.83
N TYR A 109 -3.43 15.54 7.37
CA TYR A 109 -2.48 16.26 6.50
C TYR A 109 -3.06 16.60 5.12
N ILE A 110 -3.81 15.68 4.50
CA ILE A 110 -4.51 15.93 3.23
C ILE A 110 -5.59 17.01 3.40
N LYS A 111 -6.34 16.96 4.51
CA LYS A 111 -7.41 17.92 4.82
C LYS A 111 -6.85 19.32 5.10
N ASN A 112 -5.76 19.41 5.87
CA ASN A 112 -5.08 20.67 6.22
C ASN A 112 -4.08 21.16 5.16
N ASN A 113 -3.98 20.42 4.05
CA ASN A 113 -3.75 20.94 2.72
C ASN A 113 -2.47 21.77 2.52
N VAL A 114 -1.37 21.06 2.25
CA VAL A 114 -0.36 21.62 1.33
C VAL A 114 -1.00 21.59 -0.05
N ASP A 115 -1.33 22.73 -0.67
CA ASP A 115 -2.09 22.79 -1.94
C ASP A 115 -1.53 21.85 -3.03
N SER A 116 -0.21 21.69 -3.06
CA SER A 116 0.50 20.78 -3.96
C SER A 116 0.12 19.28 -3.81
N VAL A 117 -0.39 18.84 -2.66
CA VAL A 117 -0.86 17.48 -2.42
C VAL A 117 -2.21 17.24 -3.07
N ARG A 118 -3.15 18.21 -2.97
CA ARG A 118 -4.48 18.07 -3.57
C ARG A 118 -4.45 18.00 -5.09
N ASP A 119 -3.67 18.87 -5.72
CA ASP A 119 -3.52 18.86 -7.19
C ASP A 119 -2.92 17.53 -7.68
N ALA A 120 -1.91 17.04 -6.96
CA ALA A 120 -1.30 15.75 -7.26
C ALA A 120 -2.25 14.55 -7.04
N LEU A 121 -3.11 14.59 -6.01
CA LEU A 121 -4.15 13.58 -5.82
C LEU A 121 -5.17 13.61 -6.96
N ALA A 122 -5.59 14.79 -7.43
CA ALA A 122 -6.52 14.91 -8.56
C ALA A 122 -5.93 14.30 -9.85
N LEU A 123 -4.63 14.49 -10.09
CA LEU A 123 -3.90 13.83 -11.18
C LEU A 123 -3.93 12.31 -11.03
N MET A 124 -3.60 11.78 -9.84
CA MET A 124 -3.58 10.33 -9.59
C MET A 124 -4.97 9.69 -9.70
N ILE A 125 -6.03 10.38 -9.25
CA ILE A 125 -7.43 9.95 -9.44
C ILE A 125 -7.78 9.83 -10.93
N SER A 126 -7.20 10.69 -11.76
CA SER A 126 -7.34 10.66 -13.22
C SER A 126 -6.42 9.62 -13.89
N GLY A 127 -5.69 8.82 -13.11
CA GLY A 127 -4.76 7.80 -13.61
C GLY A 127 -3.39 8.35 -14.02
N ILE A 128 -3.07 9.61 -13.73
CA ILE A 128 -1.79 10.24 -14.07
C ILE A 128 -0.84 10.09 -12.88
N PRO A 129 0.27 9.33 -12.99
CA PRO A 129 1.24 9.18 -11.92
C PRO A 129 2.00 10.50 -11.67
N VAL A 130 2.40 10.73 -10.42
CA VAL A 130 3.08 11.97 -10.01
C VAL A 130 4.52 11.69 -9.61
N MET A 131 5.46 12.43 -10.18
CA MET A 131 6.88 12.36 -9.80
C MET A 131 7.07 12.80 -8.35
N THR A 132 7.79 11.99 -7.57
CA THR A 132 8.14 12.31 -6.19
C THR A 132 9.39 11.57 -5.72
N LYS A 133 10.08 12.12 -4.72
CA LYS A 133 11.21 11.45 -4.06
C LYS A 133 10.76 10.93 -2.71
N ILE A 134 10.79 9.60 -2.53
CA ILE A 134 10.39 8.98 -1.27
C ILE A 134 11.52 8.98 -0.24
N GLN A 135 11.21 9.53 0.94
CA GLN A 135 12.08 9.61 2.10
C GLN A 135 11.56 8.63 3.18
N GLU A 136 12.32 7.59 3.50
CA GLU A 136 11.86 6.52 4.43
C GLU A 136 11.62 7.03 5.86
N TYR A 137 12.42 8.00 6.31
CA TYR A 137 12.30 8.59 7.65
C TYR A 137 11.06 9.46 7.82
N ALA A 138 10.43 9.91 6.72
CA ALA A 138 9.28 10.80 6.80
C ALA A 138 8.08 10.13 7.47
N ALA A 139 7.84 8.83 7.25
CA ALA A 139 6.73 8.11 7.89
C ALA A 139 6.88 7.95 9.42
N VAL A 140 8.05 8.28 9.97
CA VAL A 140 8.32 8.25 11.42
C VAL A 140 8.26 9.67 12.02
N SER A 141 8.13 10.71 11.18
CA SER A 141 7.98 12.09 11.64
C SER A 141 6.59 12.32 12.22
N ARG A 142 6.52 13.03 13.34
CA ARG A 142 5.24 13.46 13.95
C ARG A 142 4.56 14.60 13.21
N ASN A 143 5.29 15.30 12.34
CA ASN A 143 4.79 16.41 11.53
C ASN A 143 5.22 16.18 10.07
N LEU A 144 4.25 15.90 9.20
CA LEU A 144 4.46 15.85 7.75
C LEU A 144 4.09 17.22 7.18
N GLU A 145 5.08 17.95 6.63
CA GLU A 145 4.89 19.33 6.19
C GLU A 145 5.00 19.47 4.67
N THR A 146 5.74 18.58 4.03
CA THR A 146 5.97 18.60 2.58
C THR A 146 5.15 17.53 1.86
N LYS A 147 4.87 17.77 0.58
CA LYS A 147 4.21 16.79 -0.31
C LYS A 147 5.00 15.47 -0.36
N GLU A 148 6.32 15.55 -0.42
CA GLU A 148 7.21 14.40 -0.47
C GLU A 148 7.14 13.57 0.82
N GLU A 149 7.08 14.21 1.99
CA GLU A 149 6.89 13.53 3.27
C GLU A 149 5.52 12.85 3.36
N ILE A 150 4.46 13.56 2.98
CA ILE A 150 3.09 13.02 2.96
C ILE A 150 3.01 11.82 2.01
N PHE A 151 3.55 11.91 0.79
CA PHE A 151 3.56 10.79 -0.14
C PHE A 151 4.44 9.63 0.31
N SER A 152 5.55 9.90 1.00
CA SER A 152 6.39 8.85 1.58
C SER A 152 5.61 8.07 2.64
N ALA A 153 4.90 8.77 3.51
CA ALA A 153 4.02 8.15 4.51
C ALA A 153 2.90 7.36 3.83
N MET A 154 2.22 7.94 2.84
CA MET A 154 1.17 7.26 2.09
C MET A 154 1.65 5.97 1.40
N VAL A 155 2.88 5.92 0.89
CA VAL A 155 3.44 4.68 0.32
C VAL A 155 3.73 3.65 1.42
N ILE A 156 4.33 4.05 2.53
CA ILE A 156 4.67 3.15 3.64
C ILE A 156 3.41 2.52 4.25
N TYR A 157 2.33 3.30 4.40
CA TYR A 157 1.07 2.79 4.90
C TYR A 157 0.21 2.07 3.84
N GLY A 158 0.73 1.92 2.61
CA GLY A 158 0.08 1.16 1.55
C GLY A 158 -1.11 1.89 0.90
N PHE A 159 -1.15 3.23 0.94
CA PHE A 159 -2.13 4.02 0.21
C PHE A 159 -1.78 4.25 -1.25
N LEU A 160 -0.51 4.52 -1.51
CA LEU A 160 0.04 4.76 -2.84
C LEU A 160 1.02 3.65 -3.21
N SER A 161 1.12 3.37 -4.50
CA SER A 161 2.16 2.54 -5.09
C SER A 161 3.31 3.44 -5.55
N TYR A 162 4.55 2.96 -5.47
CA TYR A 162 5.73 3.67 -5.93
C TYR A 162 6.50 2.86 -6.96
N GLU A 163 6.70 3.43 -8.14
CA GLU A 163 7.45 2.81 -9.22
C GLU A 163 8.19 3.87 -10.01
N ASN A 164 9.47 3.63 -10.32
CA ASN A 164 10.28 4.47 -11.21
C ASN A 164 10.29 5.98 -10.87
N GLY A 165 10.27 6.33 -9.58
CA GLY A 165 10.27 7.75 -9.15
C GLY A 165 8.90 8.42 -9.17
N THR A 166 7.83 7.65 -9.37
CA THR A 166 6.46 8.14 -9.39
C THR A 166 5.60 7.45 -8.34
N VAL A 167 4.56 8.15 -7.88
CA VAL A 167 3.48 7.58 -7.08
C VAL A 167 2.17 7.54 -7.84
N SER A 168 1.35 6.53 -7.55
CA SER A 168 0.02 6.35 -8.12
C SER A 168 -0.94 5.70 -7.12
N ILE A 169 -2.26 5.88 -7.35
CA ILE A 169 -3.29 5.13 -6.63
C ILE A 169 -3.32 3.70 -7.21
N PRO A 170 -3.03 2.66 -6.42
CA PRO A 170 -2.85 1.30 -6.93
C PRO A 170 -4.16 0.69 -7.43
N ASN A 171 -5.28 0.97 -6.75
CA ASN A 171 -6.54 0.29 -6.95
C ASN A 171 -7.73 1.07 -6.40
N LYS A 172 -8.91 0.45 -6.44
CA LYS A 172 -10.19 1.02 -6.05
C LYS A 172 -10.47 1.09 -4.56
N GLU A 173 -9.52 0.71 -3.70
CA GLU A 173 -9.69 0.87 -2.25
C GLU A 173 -9.46 2.30 -1.77
N LEU A 174 -9.01 3.21 -2.64
CA LEU A 174 -8.85 4.63 -2.36
C LEU A 174 -9.90 5.49 -3.08
#